data_AF-A0A534N3R2-F1
#
_entry.id   AF-A0A534N3R2-F1
#
_cell.length_a   1.000
_cell.length_b   1.000
_cell.length_c   1.000
_cell.angle_alpha   90.00
_cell.angle_beta   90.00
_cell.angle_gamma   90.00
#
_symmetry.space_group_name_H-M   'P 1'
#
loop_
_entity.id
_entity.type
_entity.pdbx_description
1 polymer ?
#
loop_
_entity_poly.entity_id
_entity_poly.type
_entity_poly.pdbx_seq_one_letter_code
_entity_poly.pdbx_strand_id
1 'polypeptide(L)'
;MYGWRARIGHVAPSRGDTLVYEFYRMFPEGFMLLNSTGTIRQLVDNDFERQLKRIEEATMDLAENNCDAIIVGGSPLFTKLGYGSDVEMANRLTAKAGVPVVAGI
;
A
#
# COMPACT_ATOMS: atom_id res chain seq x y z
N MET A 1 -19.61 -14.23 5.67
CA MET A 1 -19.31 -12.78 5.68
C MET A 1 -17.83 -12.65 5.38
N TYR A 2 -17.38 -11.80 4.46
CA TYR A 2 -15.95 -11.66 4.11
C TYR A 2 -15.27 -10.61 5.01
N GLY A 3 -13.95 -10.70 5.22
CA GLY A 3 -13.20 -9.70 5.99
C GLY A 3 -13.48 -9.68 7.50
N TRP A 4 -14.06 -10.73 8.07
CA TRP A 4 -14.39 -10.79 9.51
C TRP A 4 -13.18 -11.01 10.42
N ARG A 5 -12.06 -11.52 9.89
CA ARG A 5 -10.79 -11.63 10.61
C ARG A 5 -9.98 -10.35 10.52
N ALA A 6 -9.81 -9.84 9.30
CA ALA A 6 -9.19 -8.55 9.02
C ALA A 6 -9.43 -8.11 7.58
N ARG A 7 -9.38 -6.80 7.36
CA ARG A 7 -9.37 -6.12 6.07
C ARG A 7 -7.99 -5.51 5.87
N ILE A 8 -7.23 -6.05 4.92
CA ILE A 8 -5.87 -5.60 4.62
C ILE A 8 -5.94 -4.66 3.42
N GLY A 9 -5.52 -3.42 3.60
CA GLY A 9 -5.34 -2.47 2.51
C GLY A 9 -4.06 -2.75 1.75
N HIS A 10 -4.09 -2.61 0.43
CA HIS A 10 -2.91 -2.68 -0.42
C HIS A 10 -2.89 -1.52 -1.40
N VAL A 11 -1.84 -0.71 -1.32
CA VAL A 11 -1.54 0.34 -2.28
C VAL A 11 -0.51 -0.20 -3.25
N ALA A 12 -0.96 -0.56 -4.46
CA ALA A 12 -0.10 -0.98 -5.55
C ALA A 12 0.24 0.24 -6.41
N PRO A 13 1.50 0.70 -6.50
CA PRO A 13 1.83 1.85 -7.35
C PRO A 13 1.60 1.60 -8.85
N SER A 14 1.57 0.33 -9.27
CA SER A 14 1.29 -0.12 -10.63
C SER A 14 0.00 -0.98 -10.70
N ARG A 15 0.07 -2.17 -11.31
CA ARG A 15 -1.09 -3.02 -11.61
C ARG A 15 -1.63 -3.82 -10.42
N GLY A 16 -0.79 -4.12 -9.43
CA GLY A 16 -1.18 -4.90 -8.25
C GLY A 16 -1.68 -6.31 -8.60
N ASP A 17 -1.03 -7.01 -9.50
CA ASP A 17 -1.42 -8.35 -9.96
C ASP A 17 -0.95 -9.46 -9.00
N THR A 18 0.36 -9.52 -8.75
CA THR A 18 1.01 -10.65 -8.09
C THR A 18 0.60 -10.78 -6.63
N LEU A 19 0.74 -9.71 -5.84
CA LEU A 19 0.37 -9.72 -4.42
C LEU A 19 -1.11 -10.04 -4.21
N VAL A 20 -2.00 -9.57 -5.07
CA VAL A 20 -3.43 -9.85 -4.97
C VAL A 20 -3.70 -11.35 -5.14
N TYR A 21 -3.06 -11.98 -6.12
CA TYR A 21 -3.17 -13.43 -6.31
C TYR A 21 -2.57 -14.21 -5.13
N GLU A 22 -1.35 -13.87 -4.72
CA GLU A 22 -0.62 -14.56 -3.66
C GLU A 22 -1.29 -14.41 -2.29
N PHE A 23 -1.87 -13.25 -1.99
CA PHE A 23 -2.59 -13.00 -0.75
C PHE A 23 -3.65 -14.06 -0.49
N TYR A 24 -4.49 -14.36 -1.48
CA TYR A 24 -5.55 -15.37 -1.35
C TYR A 24 -5.05 -16.82 -1.41
N ARG A 25 -3.80 -17.04 -1.82
CA ARG A 25 -3.13 -18.35 -1.72
C ARG A 25 -2.49 -18.57 -0.35
N MET A 26 -2.08 -17.50 0.32
CA MET A 26 -1.36 -17.53 1.59
C MET A 26 -2.26 -17.37 2.82
N PHE A 27 -3.28 -16.50 2.74
CA PHE A 27 -4.12 -16.17 3.89
C PHE A 27 -5.33 -17.13 4.00
N PRO A 28 -5.72 -17.49 5.24
CA PRO A 28 -6.90 -18.30 5.47
C PRO A 28 -8.19 -17.50 5.21
N GLU A 29 -9.33 -18.20 5.20
CA GLU A 29 -10.65 -17.58 5.05
C GLU A 29 -10.87 -16.44 6.06
N GLY A 30 -11.65 -15.43 5.69
CA GLY A 30 -12.06 -14.35 6.59
C GLY A 30 -11.12 -13.15 6.57
N PHE A 31 -9.96 -13.27 5.95
CA PHE A 31 -9.16 -12.12 5.51
C PHE A 31 -9.71 -11.59 4.19
N MET A 32 -9.67 -10.27 4.00
CA MET A 32 -10.06 -9.61 2.76
C MET A 32 -9.01 -8.59 2.36
N LEU A 33 -8.63 -8.59 1.09
CA LEU A 33 -7.73 -7.58 0.53
C LEU A 33 -8.54 -6.46 -0.13
N LEU A 34 -8.27 -5.22 0.26
CA LEU A 34 -8.76 -4.01 -0.42
C LEU A 34 -7.61 -3.40 -1.20
N ASN A 35 -7.70 -3.47 -2.52
CA ASN A 35 -6.59 -3.10 -3.40
C ASN A 35 -6.85 -1.75 -4.08
N SER A 36 -5.93 -0.81 -3.94
CA SER A 36 -5.87 0.44 -4.67
C SER A 36 -4.70 0.39 -5.65
N THR A 37 -4.95 0.71 -6.92
CA THR A 37 -3.95 0.60 -7.99
C THR A 37 -3.62 1.95 -8.59
N GLY A 38 -2.32 2.19 -8.78
CA GLY A 38 -1.79 3.33 -9.49
C GLY A 38 -1.66 3.09 -10.98
N THR A 39 -1.20 4.11 -11.70
CA THR A 39 -1.04 4.07 -13.16
C THR A 39 0.43 4.13 -13.59
N ILE A 40 1.38 3.81 -12.69
CA ILE A 40 2.80 3.87 -13.04
C ILE A 40 3.11 2.83 -14.12
N ARG A 41 3.56 3.33 -15.27
CA ARG A 41 4.06 2.51 -16.39
C ARG A 41 5.55 2.67 -16.62
N GLN A 42 6.13 3.81 -16.20
CA GLN A 42 7.56 4.11 -16.26
C GLN A 42 7.96 4.96 -15.05
N LEU A 43 9.16 4.72 -14.50
CA LEU A 43 9.74 5.45 -13.36
C LEU A 43 10.54 6.66 -13.89
N VAL A 44 9.85 7.71 -14.31
CA VAL A 44 10.49 8.98 -14.74
C VAL A 44 10.53 9.99 -13.59
N ASP A 45 11.60 10.79 -13.52
CA ASP A 45 11.90 11.70 -12.40
C ASP A 45 10.79 12.73 -12.10
N ASN A 46 10.06 13.18 -13.12
CA ASN A 46 8.97 14.16 -12.95
C ASN A 46 7.70 13.59 -12.28
N ASP A 47 7.64 12.29 -12.00
CA ASP A 47 6.43 11.64 -11.50
C ASP A 47 6.48 11.29 -10.00
N PHE A 48 7.60 11.52 -9.30
CA PHE A 48 7.80 11.03 -7.93
C PHE A 48 6.89 11.71 -6.89
N GLU A 49 6.86 13.04 -6.81
CA GLU A 49 5.98 13.73 -5.86
C GLU A 49 4.51 13.38 -6.09
N ARG A 50 4.10 13.26 -7.35
CA ARG A 50 2.75 12.83 -7.71
C ARG A 50 2.46 11.41 -7.24
N GLN A 51 3.44 10.51 -7.31
CA GLN A 51 3.29 9.13 -6.81
C GLN A 51 3.18 9.11 -5.28
N LEU A 52 4.03 9.85 -4.57
CA LEU A 52 3.97 9.94 -3.12
C LEU A 52 2.64 10.50 -2.64
N LYS A 53 2.13 11.53 -3.32
CA LYS A 53 0.80 12.08 -3.04
C LYS A 53 -0.31 11.04 -3.26
N ARG A 54 -0.26 10.29 -4.37
CA ARG A 54 -1.22 9.22 -4.65
C ARG A 54 -1.17 8.08 -3.64
N ILE A 55 0.03 7.70 -3.18
CA ILE A 55 0.20 6.71 -2.12
C ILE A 55 -0.49 7.19 -0.85
N GLU A 56 -0.28 8.45 -0.48
CA GLU A 56 -0.93 9.04 0.69
C GLU A 56 -2.45 9.07 0.56
N GLU A 57 -2.98 9.56 -0.58
CA GLU A 57 -4.42 9.57 -0.87
C GLU A 57 -5.04 8.16 -0.80
N ALA A 58 -4.41 7.17 -1.46
CA ALA A 58 -4.86 5.79 -1.44
C ALA A 58 -4.79 5.15 -0.04
N THR A 59 -3.78 5.50 0.75
CA THR A 59 -3.66 5.01 2.13
C THR A 59 -4.79 5.56 3.00
N MET A 60 -5.13 6.85 2.85
CA MET A 60 -6.24 7.46 3.61
C MET A 60 -7.59 6.86 3.21
N ASP A 61 -7.83 6.69 1.91
CA ASP A 61 -9.06 6.03 1.41
C ASP A 61 -9.22 4.62 2.00
N LEU A 62 -8.14 3.82 2.05
CA LEU A 62 -8.17 2.48 2.65
C LEU A 62 -8.44 2.51 4.15
N ALA A 63 -7.88 3.48 4.88
CA ALA A 63 -8.12 3.67 6.30
C ALA A 63 -9.58 4.07 6.59
N GLU A 64 -10.13 5.03 5.83
CA GLU A 64 -11.54 5.43 5.90
C GLU A 64 -12.49 4.28 5.58
N ASN A 65 -12.06 3.34 4.74
CA ASN A 65 -12.78 2.12 4.42
C ASN A 65 -12.59 0.98 5.46
N ASN A 66 -12.07 1.29 6.65
CA ASN A 66 -11.91 0.35 7.78
C ASN A 66 -10.96 -0.82 7.47
N CYS A 67 -9.81 -0.56 6.83
CA CYS A 67 -8.72 -1.53 6.82
C CYS A 67 -8.04 -1.57 8.19
N ASP A 68 -7.72 -2.78 8.67
CA ASP A 68 -7.04 -2.99 9.95
C ASP A 68 -5.52 -2.76 9.85
N ALA A 69 -4.96 -2.91 8.65
CA ALA A 69 -3.56 -2.60 8.32
C ALA A 69 -3.41 -2.33 6.82
N ILE A 70 -2.37 -1.60 6.42
CA ILE A 70 -2.14 -1.21 5.03
C ILE A 70 -0.71 -1.57 4.59
N ILE A 71 -0.60 -2.16 3.41
CA ILE A 71 0.65 -2.49 2.73
C ILE A 71 0.83 -1.55 1.55
N VAL A 72 1.91 -0.78 1.54
CA VAL A 72 2.32 0.05 0.41
C VAL A 72 3.43 -0.67 -0.35
N GLY A 73 3.09 -1.15 -1.54
CA GLY A 73 4.07 -1.77 -2.43
C GLY A 73 4.97 -0.74 -3.11
N GLY A 74 5.89 -1.23 -3.94
CA GLY A 74 6.70 -0.42 -4.83
C GLY A 74 8.12 -0.23 -4.33
N SER A 75 8.78 -1.30 -3.91
CA SER A 75 10.20 -1.28 -3.53
C SER A 75 11.14 -0.46 -4.43
N PRO A 76 10.98 -0.37 -5.78
CA PRO A 76 11.85 0.48 -6.61
C PRO A 76 11.73 1.98 -6.32
N LEU A 77 10.54 2.45 -5.91
CA LEU A 77 10.29 3.83 -5.52
C LEU A 77 11.13 4.18 -4.29
N PHE A 78 11.02 3.36 -3.24
CA PHE A 78 11.72 3.57 -1.96
C PHE A 78 13.24 3.35 -2.10
N THR A 79 13.65 2.38 -2.92
CA THR A 79 15.07 2.19 -3.26
C THR A 79 15.69 3.46 -3.84
N LYS A 80 14.96 4.16 -4.72
CA LYS A 80 15.44 5.40 -5.32
C LYS A 80 15.46 6.58 -4.34
N LEU A 81 14.51 6.65 -3.43
CA LEU A 81 14.43 7.70 -2.40
C LEU A 81 15.53 7.56 -1.32
N GLY A 82 16.17 6.40 -1.27
CA GLY A 82 17.29 6.14 -0.38
C GLY A 82 16.91 5.28 0.83
N TYR A 83 17.94 4.83 1.53
CA TYR A 83 17.81 3.95 2.68
C TYR A 83 16.94 4.58 3.78
N GLY A 84 15.97 3.80 4.28
CA GLY A 84 15.05 4.22 5.35
C GLY A 84 13.87 5.07 4.89
N SER A 85 13.76 5.40 3.61
CA SER A 85 12.64 6.20 3.07
C SER A 85 11.29 5.47 3.16
N ASP A 86 11.31 4.14 3.05
CA ASP A 86 10.17 3.25 3.31
C ASP A 86 9.70 3.33 4.76
N VAL A 87 10.62 3.25 5.72
CA VAL A 87 10.32 3.35 7.15
C VAL A 87 9.80 4.73 7.52
N GLU A 88 10.44 5.79 7.02
CA GLU A 88 9.99 7.17 7.25
C GLU A 88 8.56 7.38 6.71
N MET A 89 8.30 6.93 5.49
CA MET A 89 6.97 7.00 4.89
C MET A 89 5.95 6.20 5.68
N ALA A 90 6.26 4.95 6.03
CA ALA A 90 5.38 4.07 6.79
C ALA A 90 5.00 4.68 8.15
N ASN A 91 5.95 5.27 8.88
CA ASN A 91 5.70 5.96 10.14
C ASN A 91 4.78 7.18 9.94
N ARG A 92 5.07 8.01 8.94
CA ARG A 92 4.27 9.19 8.60
C ARG A 92 2.83 8.82 8.23
N LEU A 93 2.65 7.78 7.43
CA LEU A 93 1.35 7.29 7.02
C LEU A 93 0.59 6.63 8.18
N THR A 94 1.28 5.83 9.01
CA THR A 94 0.68 5.24 10.22
C THR A 94 0.12 6.31 11.15
N ALA A 95 0.90 7.37 11.40
CA ALA A 95 0.47 8.49 12.23
C ALA A 95 -0.78 9.21 11.69
N LYS A 96 -0.93 9.28 10.37
CA LYS A 96 -2.09 9.92 9.70
C LYS A 96 -3.30 8.99 9.61
N ALA A 97 -3.09 7.74 9.22
CA ALA A 97 -4.14 6.75 8.96
C ALA A 97 -4.78 6.21 10.26
N GLY A 98 -4.04 6.23 11.37
CA GLY A 98 -4.49 5.64 12.64
C GLY A 98 -4.46 4.11 12.66
N VAL A 99 -3.96 3.48 11.60
CA VAL A 99 -3.77 2.02 11.48
C VAL A 99 -2.34 1.71 11.03
N PRO A 100 -1.79 0.53 11.36
CA PRO A 100 -0.44 0.16 10.96
C PRO A 100 -0.25 0.21 9.44
N VAL A 101 0.78 0.92 8.99
CA VAL A 101 1.20 0.96 7.59
C VAL A 101 2.61 0.39 7.47
N VAL A 102 2.82 -0.49 6.49
CA VAL A 102 4.15 -0.96 6.06
C VAL A 102 4.38 -0.52 4.63
N ALA A 103 5.62 -0.18 4.27
CA ALA A 103 5.98 0.30 2.94
C ALA A 103 7.24 -0.40 2.43
N GLY A 104 7.47 -0.36 1.12
CA GLY A 104 8.71 -0.86 0.51
C GLY A 104 8.71 -2.34 0.13
N ILE A 105 7.54 -2.98 0.10
CA ILE A 105 7.36 -4.37 -0.33
C ILE A 105 7.26 -4.46 -1.87
#